data_AF-F9GEL3-F1
#
_entry.id   AF-F9GEL3-F1
#
_cell.length_a   1.000
_cell.length_b   1.000
_cell.length_c   1.000
_cell.angle_alpha   90.00
_cell.angle_beta   90.00
_cell.angle_gamma   90.00
#
_symmetry.space_group_name_H-M   'P 1'
#
loop_
_entity.id
_entity.type
_entity.pdbx_description
1 polymer ?
#
loop_
_entity_poly.entity_id
_entity_poly.type
_entity_poly.pdbx_seq_one_letter_code
_entity_poly.pdbx_strand_id
1 'polypeptide(L)'
;IIEIIREYEISDKLGYFTLDNAGNNKTSMGELGLEFGFDWEKRWVRCVGHVVNIVVKQMLYGKNPDAFEKEVFEGLHTAAKEHEVWRRRGSVGKWHNFAVVGG
;
A
#
# COMPACT_ATOMS: atom_id res chain seq x y z
N ILE A 1 5.99 -1.29 -20.55
CA ILE A 1 7.31 -1.33 -19.89
C ILE A 1 8.36 -2.05 -20.75
N ILE A 2 8.06 -3.21 -21.34
CA ILE A 2 8.97 -3.91 -22.27
C ILE A 2 9.42 -3.00 -23.42
N GLU A 3 8.46 -2.31 -24.06
CA GLU A 3 8.76 -1.34 -25.13
C GLU A 3 9.71 -0.24 -24.67
N ILE A 4 9.46 0.35 -23.49
CA ILE A 4 10.31 1.39 -22.89
C ILE A 4 11.73 0.84 -22.63
N ILE A 5 11.87 -0.37 -22.09
CA ILE A 5 13.17 -0.98 -21.84
C ILE A 5 13.98 -1.14 -23.14
N ARG A 6 13.29 -1.53 -24.22
CA ARG A 6 13.91 -1.69 -25.55
C ARG A 6 14.24 -0.35 -26.19
N GLU A 7 13.33 0.62 -26.15
CA GLU A 7 13.50 1.97 -26.71
C GLU A 7 14.71 2.68 -26.09
N TYR A 8 14.92 2.51 -24.78
CA TYR A 8 16.05 3.09 -24.06
C TYR A 8 17.31 2.23 -24.10
N GLU A 9 17.28 1.07 -24.77
CA GLU A 9 18.41 0.15 -24.91
C GLU A 9 19.06 -0.20 -23.56
N ILE A 10 18.22 -0.55 -22.57
CA ILE A 10 18.65 -0.89 -21.20
C ILE A 10 18.39 -2.35 -20.83
N SER A 11 18.03 -3.21 -21.79
CA SER A 11 17.71 -4.63 -21.57
C SER A 11 18.84 -5.39 -20.86
N ASP A 12 20.10 -5.09 -21.19
CA ASP A 12 21.31 -5.67 -20.59
C ASP A 12 21.65 -5.07 -19.22
N LYS A 13 21.03 -3.95 -18.86
CA LYS A 13 21.25 -3.22 -17.59
C LYS A 13 20.18 -3.53 -16.55
N LEU A 14 19.24 -4.44 -16.84
CA LEU A 14 18.19 -4.82 -15.92
C LEU A 14 18.76 -5.55 -14.69
N GLY A 15 18.74 -4.87 -13.55
CA GLY A 15 19.08 -5.42 -12.24
C GLY A 15 17.84 -5.90 -11.49
N TYR A 16 17.47 -5.16 -10.45
CA TYR A 16 16.35 -5.45 -9.57
C TYR A 16 15.20 -4.46 -9.77
N PHE A 17 13.98 -4.90 -9.48
CA PHE A 17 12.76 -4.09 -9.62
C PHE A 17 12.13 -3.87 -8.26
N THR A 18 11.85 -2.62 -7.91
CA THR A 18 11.16 -2.27 -6.67
C THR A 18 9.68 -2.02 -6.95
N LEU A 19 8.80 -2.85 -6.40
CA LEU A 19 7.34 -2.76 -6.59
C LEU A 19 6.62 -3.02 -5.27
N ASP A 20 5.39 -2.53 -5.13
CA ASP A 20 4.53 -2.88 -4.01
C ASP A 20 3.96 -4.32 -4.16
N ASN A 21 3.12 -4.76 -3.22
CA ASN A 21 2.57 -6.12 -3.23
C ASN A 21 1.25 -6.26 -3.99
N ALA A 22 1.05 -5.48 -5.05
CA ALA A 22 -0.14 -5.60 -5.85
C ALA A 22 -0.07 -6.84 -6.76
N GLY A 23 -1.22 -7.49 -6.97
CA GLY A 23 -1.30 -8.70 -7.80
C GLY A 23 -0.87 -8.46 -9.24
N ASN A 24 -1.29 -7.34 -9.84
CA ASN A 24 -0.89 -6.93 -11.19
C ASN A 24 0.63 -6.74 -11.32
N ASN A 25 1.30 -6.21 -10.30
CA ASN A 25 2.76 -6.04 -10.30
C ASN A 25 3.50 -7.38 -10.33
N LYS A 26 2.96 -8.42 -9.70
CA LYS A 26 3.51 -9.79 -9.80
C LYS A 26 3.33 -10.35 -11.20
N THR A 27 2.16 -10.19 -11.79
CA THR A 27 1.91 -10.60 -13.18
C THR A 27 2.88 -9.93 -14.15
N SER A 28 3.04 -8.60 -14.04
CA SER A 28 3.97 -7.86 -14.90
C SER A 28 5.44 -8.27 -14.68
N MET A 29 5.86 -8.59 -13.45
CA MET A 29 7.20 -9.13 -13.19
C MET A 29 7.41 -10.50 -13.83
N GLY A 30 6.38 -11.36 -13.82
CA GLY A 30 6.40 -12.65 -14.50
C GLY A 30 6.59 -12.50 -16.01
N GLU A 31 5.85 -11.57 -16.63
CA GLU A 31 5.98 -11.26 -18.06
C GLU A 31 7.38 -10.71 -18.40
N LEU A 32 7.92 -9.80 -17.57
CA LEU A 32 9.27 -9.27 -17.74
C LEU A 32 10.35 -10.36 -17.61
N GLY A 33 10.21 -11.24 -16.62
CA GLY A 33 11.13 -12.36 -16.41
C GLY A 33 11.12 -13.33 -17.58
N LEU A 34 9.95 -13.61 -18.16
CA LEU A 34 9.81 -14.43 -19.37
C LEU A 34 10.44 -13.77 -20.59
N GLU A 35 10.17 -12.47 -20.79
CA GLU A 35 10.68 -11.70 -21.92
C GLU A 35 12.22 -11.56 -21.91
N PHE A 36 12.80 -11.27 -20.74
CA PHE A 36 14.23 -10.99 -20.61
C PHE A 36 15.05 -12.14 -20.00
N GLY A 37 14.43 -13.32 -19.82
CA GLY A 37 15.11 -14.54 -19.39
C GLY A 37 15.67 -14.52 -17.97
N PHE A 38 15.00 -13.87 -17.02
CA PHE A 38 15.43 -13.83 -15.62
C PHE A 38 14.39 -14.41 -14.65
N ASP A 39 14.89 -14.91 -13.51
CA ASP A 39 14.05 -15.32 -12.38
C ASP A 39 13.49 -14.06 -11.68
N TRP A 40 12.23 -13.77 -11.94
CA TRP A 40 11.58 -12.55 -11.47
C TRP A 40 11.43 -12.52 -9.95
N GLU A 41 11.23 -13.67 -9.29
CA GLU A 41 11.05 -13.74 -7.83
C GLU A 41 12.34 -13.34 -7.11
N LYS A 42 13.49 -13.74 -7.66
CA LYS A 42 14.81 -13.38 -7.13
C LYS A 42 15.19 -11.91 -7.38
N ARG A 43 14.60 -11.27 -8.39
CA ARG A 43 14.89 -9.88 -8.77
C ARG A 43 13.84 -8.87 -8.30
N TRP A 44 12.81 -9.33 -7.60
CA TRP A 44 11.75 -8.50 -7.03
C TRP A 44 12.12 -8.01 -5.62
N VAL A 45 12.16 -6.70 -5.46
CA VAL A 45 12.35 -6.02 -4.17
C VAL A 45 11.04 -5.35 -3.78
N ARG A 46 10.65 -5.49 -2.51
CA ARG A 46 9.45 -4.87 -1.98
C ARG A 46 9.68 -3.38 -1.74
N CYS A 47 8.72 -2.56 -2.18
CA CYS A 47 8.74 -1.13 -1.92
C CYS A 47 8.75 -0.85 -0.40
N VAL A 48 9.83 -0.25 0.09
CA VAL A 48 10.00 0.11 1.52
C VAL A 48 8.89 1.04 1.98
N GLY A 49 8.53 2.04 1.19
CA GLY A 49 7.43 2.96 1.51
C GLY A 49 6.10 2.23 1.72
N HIS A 50 5.80 1.24 0.88
CA HIS A 50 4.60 0.42 1.03
C HIS A 50 4.65 -0.44 2.30
N VAL A 51 5.80 -1.04 2.63
CA VAL A 51 5.99 -1.82 3.87
C VAL A 51 5.82 -0.94 5.11
N VAL A 52 6.44 0.24 5.13
CA VAL A 52 6.31 1.20 6.24
C VAL A 52 4.86 1.65 6.40
N ASN A 53 4.18 1.98 5.30
CA ASN A 53 2.77 2.35 5.33
C ASN A 53 1.89 1.25 5.96
N ILE A 54 2.10 -0.02 5.60
CA ILE A 54 1.39 -1.15 6.23
C ILE A 54 1.66 -1.18 7.74
N VAL A 55 2.92 -1.14 8.15
CA VAL A 55 3.30 -1.22 9.57
C VAL A 55 2.68 -0.07 10.37
N VAL A 56 2.80 1.16 9.87
CA VAL A 56 2.24 2.35 10.51
C VAL A 56 0.71 2.25 10.61
N LYS A 57 0.01 1.86 9.54
CA LYS A 57 -1.44 1.67 9.57
C LYS A 57 -1.87 0.64 10.60
N GLN A 58 -1.17 -0.49 10.72
CA GLN A 58 -1.46 -1.52 11.73
C GLN A 58 -1.21 -0.98 13.16
N MET A 59 -0.14 -0.19 13.36
CA MET A 59 0.14 0.43 14.65
C MET A 59 -0.92 1.47 15.05
N LEU A 60 -1.36 2.30 14.10
CA LEU A 60 -2.30 3.39 14.35
C LEU A 60 -3.74 2.89 14.51
N TYR A 61 -4.19 2.02 13.60
CA TYR A 61 -5.61 1.63 13.50
C TYR A 61 -5.89 0.23 14.07
N GLY A 62 -4.84 -0.53 14.42
CA GLY A 62 -4.97 -1.89 14.91
C GLY A 62 -5.39 -2.86 13.82
N LYS A 63 -6.17 -3.89 14.20
CA LYS A 63 -6.56 -4.97 13.29
C LYS A 63 -7.35 -4.46 12.08
N ASN A 64 -7.00 -4.95 10.90
CA ASN A 64 -7.70 -4.70 9.65
C ASN A 64 -7.85 -3.19 9.32
N PRO A 65 -6.72 -2.47 9.11
CA PRO A 65 -6.71 -1.03 8.83
C PRO A 65 -7.39 -0.68 7.51
N ASP A 66 -7.31 -1.55 6.50
CA ASP A 66 -7.91 -1.28 5.18
C ASP A 66 -9.44 -1.23 5.26
N ALA A 67 -10.05 -2.14 6.03
CA ALA A 67 -11.50 -2.11 6.27
C ALA A 67 -11.93 -0.87 7.06
N PHE A 68 -11.09 -0.43 8.02
CA PHE A 68 -11.33 0.79 8.79
C PHE A 68 -11.28 2.04 7.91
N GLU A 69 -10.22 2.17 7.10
CA GLU A 69 -10.09 3.28 6.17
C GLU A 69 -11.27 3.32 5.20
N LYS A 70 -11.69 2.16 4.68
CA LYS A 70 -12.88 2.09 3.83
C LYS A 70 -14.15 2.58 4.55
N GLU A 71 -14.36 2.13 5.78
CA GLU A 71 -15.51 2.55 6.61
C GLU A 71 -15.52 4.07 6.83
N VAL A 72 -14.36 4.67 7.12
CA VAL A 72 -14.21 6.10 7.37
C VAL A 72 -14.32 6.94 6.09
N PHE A 73 -13.54 6.61 5.05
CA PHE A 73 -13.41 7.44 3.86
C PHE A 73 -14.53 7.24 2.83
N GLU A 74 -15.22 6.09 2.84
CA GLU A 74 -16.29 5.79 1.87
C GLU A 74 -17.69 5.69 2.51
N GLY A 75 -17.78 5.53 3.83
CA GLY A 75 -19.01 5.07 4.49
C GLY A 75 -19.69 6.04 5.45
N LEU A 76 -19.08 7.19 5.77
CA LEU A 76 -19.56 8.06 6.84
C LEU A 76 -19.96 9.44 6.30
N HIS A 77 -21.26 9.74 6.39
CA HIS A 77 -21.84 11.01 5.92
C HIS A 77 -22.10 12.00 7.07
N THR A 78 -21.87 11.60 8.33
CA THR A 78 -22.10 12.45 9.49
C THR A 78 -20.98 12.30 10.52
N ALA A 79 -20.55 13.43 11.09
CA ALA A 79 -19.49 13.49 12.10
C ALA A 79 -19.77 12.57 13.31
N ALA A 80 -21.03 12.41 13.72
CA ALA A 80 -21.40 11.53 14.83
C ALA A 80 -21.10 10.05 14.56
N LYS A 81 -21.29 9.57 13.32
CA LYS A 81 -20.97 8.19 12.95
C LYS A 81 -19.47 8.01 12.78
N GLU A 82 -18.76 9.01 12.23
CA GLU A 82 -17.29 9.05 12.19
C GLU A 82 -16.71 8.90 13.61
N HIS A 83 -17.16 9.74 14.55
CA HIS A 83 -16.76 9.68 15.95
C HIS A 83 -16.94 8.29 16.58
N GLU A 84 -18.05 7.62 16.30
CA GLU A 84 -18.30 6.28 16.84
C GLU A 84 -17.32 5.24 16.28
N VAL A 85 -17.05 5.29 14.97
CA VAL A 85 -16.09 4.40 14.31
C VAL A 85 -14.67 4.64 14.83
N TRP A 86 -14.27 5.91 14.99
CA TRP A 86 -12.98 6.28 15.58
C TRP A 86 -12.86 5.87 17.05
N ARG A 87 -13.93 5.93 17.87
CA ARG A 87 -13.90 5.46 19.28
C ARG A 87 -13.50 4.00 19.41
N ARG A 88 -13.83 3.17 18.42
CA ARG A 88 -13.50 1.74 18.43
C ARG A 88 -12.03 1.47 18.11
N ARG A 89 -11.22 2.48 17.72
CA ARG A 89 -9.82 2.29 17.28
C ARG A 89 -8.77 2.82 18.26
N GLY A 90 -8.00 1.89 18.83
CA GLY A 90 -6.67 2.11 19.39
C GLY A 90 -6.49 3.34 20.30
N SER A 91 -5.24 3.80 20.39
CA SER A 91 -4.89 5.08 21.02
C SER A 91 -5.19 6.26 20.09
N VAL A 92 -4.99 6.10 18.78
CA VAL A 92 -5.20 7.16 17.77
C VAL A 92 -6.65 7.59 17.67
N GLY A 93 -7.61 6.66 17.71
CA GLY A 93 -9.02 7.02 17.68
C GLY A 93 -9.47 7.76 18.94
N LYS A 94 -8.88 7.49 20.10
CA LYS A 94 -9.11 8.29 21.31
C LYS A 94 -8.61 9.73 21.14
N TRP A 95 -7.41 9.91 20.59
CA TRP A 95 -6.86 11.24 20.29
C TRP A 95 -7.70 11.99 19.24
N HIS A 96 -8.12 11.33 18.17
CA HIS A 96 -8.98 11.93 17.13
C HIS A 96 -10.28 12.47 17.73
N ASN A 97 -10.94 11.69 18.59
CA ASN A 97 -12.17 12.13 19.26
C ASN A 97 -11.95 13.34 20.18
N PHE A 98 -10.81 13.43 20.87
CA PHE A 98 -10.49 14.59 21.69
C PHE A 98 -10.32 15.85 20.85
N ALA A 99 -9.60 15.75 19.73
CA ALA A 99 -9.32 16.90 18.85
C ALA A 99 -10.59 17.44 18.16
N VAL A 100 -11.57 16.58 17.84
CA VAL A 100 -12.77 17.00 17.10
C VAL A 100 -13.90 17.48 18.04
N VAL A 101 -13.98 17.02 19.29
CA VAL A 101 -14.99 17.50 20.27
C VAL A 101 -14.58 18.83 20.94
N GLY A 102 -13.30 19.20 20.88
CA GLY A 102 -12.76 20.39 21.55
C GLY A 102 -12.66 21.67 20.72
N GLY A 103 -13.12 21.65 19.46
CA GLY A 103 -13.06 22.77 18.52
C GLY A 103 -14.42 23.42 18.27
#